data_AF-A0A808FMW8-F1
#
_entry.id   AF-A0A808FMW8-F1
#
_cell.length_a   1.000
_cell.length_b   1.000
_cell.length_c   1.000
_cell.angle_alpha   90.00
_cell.angle_beta   90.00
_cell.angle_gamma   90.00
#
_symmetry.space_group_name_H-M   'P 1'
#
loop_
_entity.id
_entity.type
_entity.pdbx_description
1 polymer ?
#
loop_
_entity_poly.entity_id
_entity_poly.type
_entity_poly.pdbx_seq_one_letter_code
_entity_poly.pdbx_strand_id
1 'polypeptide(L)'
;MKIAVINFSGNTGKSTVSKHLLYPRLKDAEYIAVESINADEGEGEGEGDSVRGKQFGALQEQLLVIDSAVIDVGSSNVEDFVKLMRQYRGSHEDMDLFVIPAVKEAKQIKDTIATIQALAAMGVPAFPPE
;
A
#
# COMPACT_ATOMS: atom_id res chain seq x y z
N MET A 1 14.68 2.35 3.68
CA MET A 1 13.45 3.06 4.05
C MET A 1 12.39 2.90 2.97
N LYS A 2 11.48 1.96 3.16
CA LYS A 2 10.33 1.64 2.31
C LYS A 2 9.07 2.13 3.01
N ILE A 3 8.37 3.08 2.39
CA ILE A 3 7.19 3.71 2.99
C ILE A 3 5.96 3.42 2.13
N ALA A 4 4.95 2.77 2.70
CA ALA A 4 3.65 2.61 2.07
C ALA A 4 2.70 3.76 2.46
N VAL A 5 2.19 4.49 1.47
CA VAL A 5 1.18 5.52 1.65
C VAL A 5 -0.18 4.94 1.28
N ILE A 6 -1.05 4.76 2.27
CA ILE A 6 -2.25 3.93 2.14
C ILE A 6 -3.45 4.54 2.87
N ASN A 7 -4.64 4.41 2.27
CA ASN A 7 -5.92 4.72 2.89
C ASN A 7 -7.05 4.10 2.05
N PHE A 8 -8.01 3.45 2.70
CA PHE A 8 -9.23 2.92 2.08
C PHE A 8 -10.05 3.99 1.36
N SER A 9 -9.93 5.26 1.77
CA SER A 9 -10.61 6.36 1.09
C SER A 9 -9.80 6.95 -0.07
N GLY A 10 -10.50 7.29 -1.15
CA GLY A 10 -10.02 8.15 -2.22
C GLY A 10 -9.91 9.61 -1.78
N ASN A 11 -9.15 10.41 -2.54
CA ASN A 11 -9.04 11.85 -2.36
C ASN A 11 -8.55 12.31 -0.97
N THR A 12 -7.75 11.49 -0.28
CA THR A 12 -7.11 11.83 1.00
C THR A 12 -5.73 12.49 0.85
N GLY A 13 -5.26 12.65 -0.39
CA GLY A 13 -3.94 13.23 -0.68
C GLY A 13 -2.78 12.24 -0.73
N LYS A 14 -3.04 10.92 -0.83
CA LYS A 14 -2.01 9.86 -0.94
C LYS A 14 -0.93 10.21 -1.96
N SER A 15 -1.28 10.32 -3.24
CA SER A 15 -0.32 10.62 -4.30
C SER A 15 0.40 11.96 -4.12
N THR A 16 -0.26 12.95 -3.50
CA THR A 16 0.40 14.21 -3.16
C THR A 16 1.49 14.01 -2.10
N VAL A 17 1.17 13.30 -1.01
CA VAL A 17 2.12 12.97 0.05
C VAL A 17 3.24 12.08 -0.51
N SER A 18 2.91 11.05 -1.28
CA SER A 18 3.86 10.13 -1.89
C SER A 18 4.85 10.84 -2.80
N LYS A 19 4.33 11.54 -3.83
CA LYS A 19 5.13 12.09 -4.93
C LYS A 19 5.81 13.42 -4.61
N HIS A 20 5.17 14.26 -3.79
CA HIS A 20 5.63 15.63 -3.57
C HIS A 20 6.18 15.89 -2.16
N LEU A 21 5.88 15.02 -1.19
CA LEU A 21 6.44 15.13 0.16
C LEU A 21 7.54 14.09 0.42
N LEU A 22 7.20 12.80 0.36
CA LEU A 22 8.08 11.73 0.82
C LEU A 22 9.17 11.39 -0.21
N TYR A 23 8.78 11.10 -1.45
CA TYR A 23 9.71 10.63 -2.50
C TYR A 23 10.91 11.56 -2.71
N PRO A 24 10.75 12.90 -2.84
CA PRO A 24 11.89 13.79 -3.04
C PRO A 24 12.82 13.93 -1.83
N ARG A 25 12.42 13.42 -0.66
CA ARG A 25 13.17 13.53 0.61
C ARG A 25 13.88 12.24 0.99
N LEU A 26 13.64 11.15 0.27
CA LEU A 26 14.33 9.89 0.46
C LEU A 26 15.43 9.75 -0.59
N LYS A 27 16.65 9.53 -0.12
CA LYS A 27 17.80 9.30 -0.99
C LYS A 27 17.63 7.98 -1.74
N ASP A 28 17.96 7.98 -3.02
CA ASP A 28 17.99 6.81 -3.91
C ASP A 28 16.68 5.98 -3.87
N ALA A 29 15.55 6.64 -3.59
CA ALA A 29 14.25 5.98 -3.48
C ALA A 29 13.67 5.67 -4.85
N GLU A 30 12.94 4.55 -4.95
CA GLU A 30 12.02 4.28 -6.04
C GLU A 30 10.62 4.79 -5.73
N TYR A 31 9.92 5.31 -6.75
CA TYR A 31 8.51 5.64 -6.65
C TYR A 31 7.70 4.54 -7.31
N ILE A 32 6.86 3.86 -6.54
CA ILE A 32 6.05 2.74 -7.01
C ILE A 32 4.58 3.10 -6.80
N ALA A 33 3.82 3.25 -7.89
CA ALA A 33 2.39 3.51 -7.81
C ALA A 33 1.59 2.21 -8.03
N VAL A 34 0.73 1.86 -7.07
CA VAL A 34 -0.17 0.70 -7.14
C VAL A 34 -1.55 1.18 -7.61
N GLU A 35 -1.65 1.53 -8.90
CA GLU A 35 -2.87 2.07 -9.52
C GLU A 35 -3.74 1.03 -10.22
N SER A 36 -3.13 -0.06 -10.65
CA SER A 36 -3.84 -1.19 -11.21
C SER A 36 -3.08 -2.45 -10.84
N ILE A 37 -3.64 -3.20 -9.89
CA ILE A 37 -3.42 -4.63 -9.95
C ILE A 37 -4.33 -5.09 -11.10
N ASN A 38 -3.82 -5.00 -12.34
CA ASN A 38 -4.60 -4.96 -13.59
C ASN A 38 -5.76 -5.97 -13.56
N ALA A 39 -6.98 -5.45 -13.49
CA ALA A 39 -8.21 -6.24 -13.57
C ALA A 39 -8.62 -6.53 -15.03
N ASP A 40 -7.72 -6.34 -16.01
CA ASP A 40 -8.05 -6.31 -17.44
C ASP A 40 -7.22 -7.29 -18.29
N GLU A 41 -6.66 -8.35 -17.68
CA GLU A 41 -6.21 -9.52 -18.44
C GLU A 41 -7.04 -10.73 -18.02
N GLY A 42 -8.16 -10.92 -18.73
CA GLY A 42 -8.93 -12.17 -18.77
C GLY A 42 -10.29 -12.10 -18.07
N GLU A 43 -11.36 -11.90 -18.85
CA GLU A 43 -12.74 -12.19 -18.49
C GLU A 43 -12.97 -13.72 -18.33
N GLY A 44 -12.19 -14.36 -17.47
CA GLY A 44 -12.37 -15.74 -17.04
C GLY A 44 -12.58 -15.77 -15.53
N GLU A 45 -13.74 -16.27 -15.10
CA GLU A 45 -14.06 -16.47 -13.67
C GLU A 45 -12.95 -17.30 -12.99
N GLY A 46 -12.03 -16.62 -12.28
CA GLY A 46 -10.91 -17.24 -11.55
C GLY A 46 -9.50 -16.76 -11.93
N GLU A 47 -9.30 -16.09 -13.06
CA GLU A 47 -7.95 -15.65 -13.50
C GLU A 47 -7.48 -14.35 -12.83
N GLY A 48 -8.41 -13.42 -12.56
CA GLY A 48 -8.11 -12.10 -12.00
C GLY A 48 -7.39 -12.12 -10.65
N ASP A 49 -7.82 -12.97 -9.71
CA ASP A 49 -7.16 -13.11 -8.40
C ASP A 49 -5.73 -13.69 -8.54
N SER A 50 -5.51 -14.56 -9.53
CA SER A 50 -4.18 -15.13 -9.81
C SER A 50 -3.20 -14.10 -10.40
N VAL A 51 -3.69 -13.25 -11.31
CA VAL A 51 -2.90 -12.14 -11.89
C VAL A 51 -2.55 -11.13 -10.81
N ARG A 52 -3.51 -10.82 -9.93
CA ARG A 52 -3.30 -9.91 -8.81
C ARG A 52 -2.25 -10.42 -7.82
N GLY A 53 -2.32 -11.70 -7.46
CA GLY A 53 -1.30 -12.35 -6.64
C GLY A 53 0.10 -12.33 -7.28
N LYS A 54 0.20 -12.59 -8.60
CA LYS A 54 1.48 -12.52 -9.34
C LYS A 54 2.09 -11.12 -9.32
N GLN A 55 1.29 -10.08 -9.57
CA GLN A 55 1.76 -8.70 -9.56
C GLN A 55 2.21 -8.27 -8.16
N PHE A 56 1.48 -8.67 -7.12
CA PHE A 56 1.91 -8.43 -5.74
C PHE A 56 3.19 -9.21 -5.40
N GLY A 57 3.34 -10.45 -5.88
CA GLY A 57 4.58 -11.21 -5.75
C GLY A 57 5.77 -10.52 -6.41
N ALA A 58 5.60 -10.00 -7.62
CA ALA A 58 6.65 -9.24 -8.31
C ALA A 58 7.02 -7.94 -7.56
N LEU A 59 6.01 -7.25 -7.00
CA LEU A 59 6.26 -6.10 -6.13
C LEU A 59 7.09 -6.51 -4.90
N GLN A 60 6.78 -7.63 -4.25
CA GLN A 60 7.55 -8.12 -3.11
C GLN A 60 9.00 -8.47 -3.49
N GLU A 61 9.21 -9.16 -4.61
CA GLU A 61 10.54 -9.46 -5.13
C GLU A 61 11.35 -8.18 -5.42
N GLN A 62 10.71 -7.15 -5.99
CA GLN A 62 11.33 -5.84 -6.19
C GLN A 62 11.68 -5.19 -4.84
N LEU A 63 10.76 -5.25 -3.86
CA LEU A 63 10.98 -4.70 -2.53
C LEU A 63 12.14 -5.39 -1.80
N LEU A 64 12.45 -6.66 -2.07
CA LEU A 64 13.59 -7.36 -1.47
C LEU A 64 14.95 -6.84 -1.94
N VAL A 65 15.04 -6.30 -3.16
CA VAL A 65 16.32 -5.84 -3.75
C VAL A 65 16.58 -4.35 -3.61
N ILE A 66 15.55 -3.56 -3.30
CA ILE A 66 15.68 -2.11 -3.14
C ILE A 66 15.80 -1.71 -1.67
N ASP A 67 16.64 -0.73 -1.39
CA ASP A 67 16.83 -0.23 -0.02
C ASP A 67 15.84 0.89 0.35
N SER A 68 15.29 1.60 -0.64
CA SER A 68 14.55 2.85 -0.43
C SER A 68 13.39 2.95 -1.43
N ALA A 69 12.17 3.17 -0.95
CA ALA A 69 10.99 3.25 -1.81
C ALA A 69 9.83 4.03 -1.18
N VAL A 70 9.00 4.63 -2.03
CA VAL A 70 7.67 5.14 -1.66
C VAL A 70 6.63 4.42 -2.50
N ILE A 71 5.76 3.68 -1.83
CA ILE A 71 4.69 2.89 -2.42
C ILE A 71 3.39 3.70 -2.29
N ASP A 72 2.91 4.27 -3.38
CA ASP A 72 1.66 5.03 -3.46
C ASP A 72 0.50 4.09 -3.78
N VAL A 73 -0.31 3.73 -2.78
CA VAL A 73 -1.40 2.76 -2.97
C VAL A 73 -2.67 3.47 -3.41
N GLY A 74 -3.11 3.20 -4.64
CA GLY A 74 -4.35 3.73 -5.20
C GLY A 74 -5.58 3.28 -4.41
N SER A 75 -6.56 4.17 -4.22
CA SER A 75 -7.77 3.85 -3.44
C SER A 75 -8.61 2.73 -4.04
N SER A 76 -8.49 2.44 -5.33
CA SER A 76 -9.23 1.36 -5.98
C SER A 76 -8.62 -0.02 -5.75
N ASN A 77 -7.35 -0.11 -5.31
CA ASN A 77 -6.63 -1.39 -5.12
C ASN A 77 -6.28 -1.67 -3.66
N VAL A 78 -6.58 -0.72 -2.78
CA VAL A 78 -6.12 -0.76 -1.39
C VAL A 78 -6.65 -1.96 -0.61
N GLU A 79 -7.89 -2.37 -0.85
CA GLU A 79 -8.47 -3.55 -0.19
C GLU A 79 -7.77 -4.83 -0.65
N ASP A 80 -7.57 -4.98 -1.96
CA ASP A 80 -6.84 -6.11 -2.54
C ASP A 80 -5.39 -6.16 -2.07
N PHE A 81 -4.73 -5.01 -2.01
CA PHE A 81 -3.36 -4.89 -1.50
C PHE A 81 -3.26 -5.36 -0.05
N VAL A 82 -4.20 -4.95 0.81
CA VAL A 82 -4.27 -5.42 2.21
C VAL A 82 -4.62 -6.90 2.31
N LYS A 83 -5.54 -7.40 1.47
CA LYS A 83 -5.89 -8.82 1.40
C LYS A 83 -4.67 -9.67 1.03
N LEU A 84 -3.91 -9.25 0.02
CA LEU A 84 -2.70 -9.93 -0.41
C LEU A 84 -1.61 -9.85 0.68
N MET A 85 -1.40 -8.70 1.30
CA MET A 85 -0.46 -8.59 2.44
C MET A 85 -0.79 -9.57 3.58
N ARG A 86 -2.08 -9.83 3.85
CA ARG A 86 -2.50 -10.84 4.85
C ARG A 86 -2.18 -12.27 4.43
N GLN A 87 -2.27 -12.58 3.14
CA GLN A 87 -2.05 -13.93 2.61
C GLN A 87 -0.55 -14.27 2.55
N TYR A 88 0.28 -13.29 2.22
CA TYR A 88 1.73 -13.46 2.19
C TYR A 88 2.32 -13.16 3.57
N ARG A 89 2.56 -14.22 4.35
CA ARG A 89 3.10 -14.12 5.71
C ARG A 89 4.40 -13.31 5.74
N GLY A 90 4.44 -12.29 6.61
CA GLY A 90 5.60 -11.40 6.77
C GLY A 90 5.66 -10.24 5.77
N SER A 91 4.80 -10.19 4.75
CA SER A 91 4.88 -9.17 3.69
C SER A 91 4.65 -7.73 4.13
N HIS A 92 4.09 -7.52 5.32
CA HIS A 92 3.95 -6.20 5.94
C HIS A 92 5.26 -5.74 6.62
N GLU A 93 6.17 -6.67 6.93
CA GLU A 93 7.51 -6.38 7.49
C GLU A 93 8.48 -5.86 6.43
N ASP A 94 8.17 -6.07 5.14
CA ASP A 94 8.91 -5.47 4.03
C ASP A 94 8.74 -3.94 3.96
N MET A 95 7.79 -3.38 4.70
CA MET A 95 7.57 -1.94 4.84
C MET A 95 8.15 -1.44 6.17
N ASP A 96 8.97 -0.40 6.11
CA ASP A 96 9.51 0.26 7.31
C ASP A 96 8.48 1.20 7.96
N LEU A 97 7.56 1.77 7.18
CA LEU A 97 6.57 2.72 7.65
C LEU A 97 5.29 2.69 6.81
N PHE A 98 4.14 2.77 7.49
CA PHE A 98 2.85 3.04 6.86
C PHE A 98 2.41 4.47 7.17
N VAL A 99 2.11 5.25 6.13
CA VAL A 99 1.57 6.61 6.24
C VAL A 99 0.12 6.60 5.78
N ILE A 100 -0.78 7.10 6.63
CA ILE A 100 -2.23 7.12 6.38
C ILE A 100 -2.72 8.57 6.35
N PRO A 101 -2.71 9.24 5.18
CA PRO A 101 -3.22 10.61 5.06
C PRO A 101 -4.70 10.66 5.43
N ALA A 102 -5.10 11.61 6.27
CA ALA A 102 -6.47 11.78 6.72
C ALA A 102 -6.98 13.19 6.42
N VAL A 103 -8.29 13.30 6.20
CA VAL A 103 -9.00 14.56 5.99
C VAL A 103 -10.23 14.62 6.91
N LYS A 104 -10.86 15.80 7.03
CA LYS A 104 -11.89 16.08 8.04
C LYS A 104 -13.28 15.51 7.71
N GLU A 105 -13.47 15.04 6.49
CA GLU A 105 -14.74 14.56 5.98
C GLU A 105 -15.12 13.22 6.65
N ALA A 106 -16.37 13.12 7.11
CA ALA A 106 -16.81 12.01 7.97
C ALA A 106 -16.65 10.62 7.35
N LYS A 107 -16.83 10.49 6.02
CA LYS A 107 -16.60 9.21 5.31
C LYS A 107 -15.12 8.84 5.35
N GLN A 108 -14.25 9.77 4.97
CA GLN A 108 -12.80 9.58 4.95
C GLN A 108 -12.25 9.27 6.34
N ILE A 109 -12.80 9.87 7.40
CA ILE A 109 -12.43 9.52 8.79
C ILE A 109 -12.75 8.05 9.09
N LYS A 110 -13.96 7.59 8.76
CA LYS A 110 -14.35 6.17 8.97
C LYS A 110 -13.43 5.22 8.21
N ASP A 111 -13.13 5.54 6.95
CA ASP A 111 -12.24 4.73 6.10
C ASP A 111 -10.79 4.74 6.62
N THR A 112 -10.33 5.88 7.15
CA THR A 112 -9.01 6.02 7.80
C THR A 112 -8.93 5.13 9.03
N ILE A 113 -9.96 5.14 9.89
CA ILE A 113 -10.04 4.26 11.07
C ILE A 113 -10.02 2.79 10.64
N ALA A 114 -10.79 2.43 9.61
CA ALA A 114 -10.81 1.07 9.07
C ALA A 114 -9.44 0.66 8.52
N THR A 115 -8.71 1.57 7.87
CA THR A 115 -7.34 1.33 7.39
C THR A 115 -6.40 1.03 8.57
N ILE A 116 -6.44 1.85 9.62
CA ILE A 116 -5.63 1.66 10.84
C ILE A 116 -5.94 0.30 11.48
N GLN A 117 -7.22 -0.04 11.64
CA GLN A 117 -7.64 -1.33 12.20
C GLN A 117 -7.16 -2.51 11.35
N ALA A 118 -7.19 -2.36 10.03
CA ALA A 118 -6.76 -3.41 9.12
C ALA A 118 -5.25 -3.69 9.22
N LEU A 119 -4.43 -2.64 9.37
CA LEU A 119 -2.98 -2.73 9.59
C LEU A 119 -2.65 -3.29 10.99
N ALA A 120 -3.33 -2.79 12.03
CA ALA A 120 -3.14 -3.28 13.40
C ALA A 120 -3.46 -4.78 13.53
N ALA A 121 -4.51 -5.26 12.84
CA ALA A 121 -4.85 -6.68 12.81
C ALA A 121 -3.80 -7.55 12.11
N MET A 122 -2.88 -6.97 11.33
CA MET A 122 -1.74 -7.66 10.74
C MET A 122 -0.50 -7.66 11.64
N GLY A 123 -0.53 -6.93 12.76
CA GLY A 123 0.63 -6.80 13.65
C GLY A 123 1.48 -5.55 13.40
N VAL A 124 1.05 -4.66 12.50
CA VAL A 124 1.75 -3.38 12.28
C VAL A 124 1.64 -2.52 13.55
N PRO A 125 2.76 -2.10 14.17
CA PRO A 125 2.73 -1.30 15.38
C PRO A 125 2.25 0.14 15.09
N ALA A 126 1.68 0.80 16.10
CA ALA A 126 1.21 2.18 15.97
C ALA A 126 2.35 3.18 15.73
N PHE A 127 3.56 2.83 16.16
CA PHE A 127 4.78 3.62 16.00
C PHE A 127 5.94 2.69 15.64
N PRO A 128 6.96 3.19 14.91
CA PRO A 128 8.19 2.44 14.71
C PRO A 128 8.80 2.04 16.06
N PRO A 129 9.37 0.83 16.19
CA PRO A 129 10.12 0.46 17.39
C PRO A 129 11.29 1.43 17.60
N GLU A 130 11.58 1.73 18.87
CA GLU A 130 12.74 2.56 19.28
C GLU A 130 14.09 1.93 18.94
#